data_AF-A0A1A9GG39-F1
#
_entry.id   AF-A0A1A9GG39-F1
#
_cell.length_a   1.000
_cell.length_b   1.000
_cell.length_c   1.000
_cell.angle_alpha   90.00
_cell.angle_beta   90.00
_cell.angle_gamma   90.00
#
_symmetry.space_group_name_H-M   'P 1'
#
loop_
_entity.id
_entity.type
_entity.pdbx_description
1 polymer ?
#
loop_
_entity_poly.entity_id
_entity_poly.type
_entity_poly.pdbx_seq_one_letter_code
_entity_poly.pdbx_strand_id
1 'polypeptide(L)'
;MPDTSPAPTPAPRDRLRAAAFQLFEERGYDETTVGDIAEAAGVGRTSFFRAFRSKEDVIFPEHADLLDRIGARLATATAPGAATLIGVTEATRMVLEHYLQDGDVARARYRLTRTVPALRDRELASTLQYHRVYRDALRTWTGEVPGEDLRAELLAAAVVTAHNHVLRRWLRGTIDAARAVAELEVALDQAVAQSLGGDPAPPAGGGTAIVVLRTPHDVDAVLPALRRALAGDPAGDPAGDPAEDGHGDRRH
;
A
#
# COMPACT_ATOMS: atom_id res chain seq x y z
N MET A 1 14.69 -19.36 -38.63
CA MET A 1 14.46 -20.24 -37.46
C MET A 1 14.48 -19.35 -36.23
N PRO A 2 13.41 -19.23 -35.44
CA PRO A 2 13.47 -18.48 -34.21
C PRO A 2 14.31 -19.28 -33.20
N ASP A 3 15.34 -18.63 -32.69
CA ASP A 3 16.19 -19.11 -31.60
C ASP A 3 15.30 -19.36 -30.37
N THR A 4 15.07 -20.63 -30.06
CA THR A 4 14.34 -21.05 -28.86
C THR A 4 15.36 -21.39 -27.79
N SER A 5 16.14 -20.40 -27.36
CA SER A 5 16.94 -20.54 -26.15
C SER A 5 16.00 -20.82 -24.97
N PRO A 6 16.21 -21.92 -24.21
CA PRO A 6 15.35 -22.24 -23.07
C PRO A 6 15.41 -21.08 -22.06
N ALA A 7 14.24 -20.69 -21.54
CA ALA A 7 14.15 -19.67 -20.50
C ALA A 7 15.12 -19.98 -19.35
N PRO A 8 15.75 -18.97 -18.73
CA PRO A 8 16.71 -19.18 -17.65
C PRO A 8 16.07 -20.03 -16.55
N THR A 9 16.78 -21.06 -16.10
CA THR A 9 16.32 -21.93 -15.01
C THR A 9 16.07 -21.08 -13.76
N PRO A 10 14.91 -21.21 -13.08
CA PRO A 10 14.60 -20.43 -11.90
C PRO A 10 15.69 -20.57 -10.85
N ALA A 11 15.96 -19.48 -10.11
CA ALA A 11 16.97 -19.50 -9.07
C ALA A 11 16.68 -20.63 -8.06
N PRO A 12 17.71 -21.29 -7.48
CA PRO A 12 17.50 -22.39 -6.52
C PRO A 12 16.54 -22.03 -5.37
N ARG A 13 16.55 -20.77 -4.94
CA ARG A 13 15.67 -20.23 -3.90
C ARG A 13 14.20 -20.27 -4.30
N ASP A 14 13.88 -19.92 -5.55
CA ASP A 14 12.50 -19.91 -6.05
C ASP A 14 11.97 -21.34 -6.25
N ARG A 15 12.83 -22.26 -6.73
CA ARG A 15 12.48 -23.69 -6.82
C ARG A 15 12.18 -24.30 -5.46
N LEU A 16 13.00 -24.00 -4.46
CA LEU A 16 12.77 -24.41 -3.07
C LEU A 16 11.46 -23.87 -2.52
N ARG A 17 11.14 -22.60 -2.79
CA ARG A 17 9.88 -21.96 -2.36
C ARG A 17 8.68 -22.64 -3.02
N ALA A 18 8.71 -22.83 -4.33
CA ALA A 18 7.64 -23.49 -5.08
C ALA A 18 7.40 -24.93 -4.58
N ALA A 19 8.47 -25.72 -4.43
CA ALA A 19 8.39 -27.08 -3.91
C ALA A 19 7.81 -27.14 -2.50
N ALA A 20 8.17 -26.20 -1.63
CA ALA A 20 7.63 -26.13 -0.27
C ALA A 20 6.12 -25.88 -0.27
N PHE A 21 5.64 -24.88 -1.01
CA PHE A 21 4.20 -24.60 -1.07
C PHE A 21 3.39 -25.76 -1.65
N GLN A 22 3.92 -26.42 -2.70
CA GLN A 22 3.29 -27.61 -3.25
C GLN A 22 3.18 -28.73 -2.20
N LEU A 23 4.27 -29.07 -1.52
CA LEU A 23 4.26 -30.13 -0.50
C LEU A 23 3.37 -29.78 0.70
N PHE A 24 3.34 -28.51 1.12
CA PHE A 24 2.46 -28.06 2.19
C PHE A 24 0.98 -28.19 1.81
N GLU A 25 0.63 -28.00 0.54
CA GLU A 25 -0.74 -28.18 0.05
C GLU A 25 -1.11 -29.65 -0.10
N GLU A 26 -0.18 -30.49 -0.56
CA GLU A 26 -0.41 -31.93 -0.77
C GLU A 26 -0.45 -32.75 0.54
N ARG A 27 0.47 -32.46 1.47
CA ARG A 27 0.72 -33.31 2.66
C ARG A 27 0.47 -32.59 3.98
N GLY A 28 0.39 -31.26 3.96
CA GLY A 28 0.33 -30.44 5.16
C GLY A 28 1.71 -29.93 5.60
N TYR A 29 1.70 -28.84 6.37
CA TYR A 29 2.92 -28.18 6.82
C TYR A 29 3.75 -29.07 7.76
N ASP A 30 3.12 -29.70 8.76
CA ASP A 30 3.82 -30.45 9.80
C ASP A 30 4.49 -31.72 9.27
N GLU A 31 3.81 -32.44 8.37
CA GLU A 31 4.29 -33.67 7.72
C GLU A 31 5.39 -33.44 6.66
N THR A 32 5.60 -32.19 6.24
CA THR A 32 6.63 -31.86 5.25
C THR A 32 7.96 -31.52 5.92
N THR A 33 9.03 -32.22 5.55
CA THR A 33 10.38 -31.95 6.06
C THR A 33 11.22 -31.09 5.12
N VAL A 34 12.28 -30.47 5.63
CA VAL A 34 13.28 -29.75 4.81
C VAL A 34 13.94 -30.68 3.79
N GLY A 35 14.08 -31.98 4.10
CA GLY A 35 14.61 -32.98 3.19
C GLY A 35 13.71 -33.15 1.96
N ASP A 36 12.40 -33.33 2.19
CA ASP A 36 11.40 -33.49 1.13
C ASP A 36 11.38 -32.27 0.20
N ILE A 37 11.45 -31.06 0.77
CA ILE A 37 11.48 -29.81 0.00
C ILE A 37 12.74 -29.74 -0.86
N ALA A 38 13.90 -30.05 -0.29
CA ALA A 38 15.16 -30.00 -1.02
C ALA A 38 15.19 -31.01 -2.17
N GLU A 39 14.73 -32.24 -1.90
CA GLU A 39 14.61 -33.30 -2.90
C GLU A 39 13.66 -32.91 -4.03
N ALA A 40 12.44 -32.46 -3.69
CA ALA A 40 11.45 -32.02 -4.67
C ALA A 40 11.92 -30.82 -5.49
N ALA A 41 12.71 -29.92 -4.90
CA ALA A 41 13.33 -28.81 -5.61
C ALA A 41 14.56 -29.22 -6.43
N GLY A 42 15.05 -30.46 -6.34
CA GLY A 42 16.26 -30.91 -7.04
C GLY A 42 17.54 -30.25 -6.53
N VAL A 43 17.63 -30.00 -5.22
CA VAL A 43 18.84 -29.45 -4.56
C VAL A 43 19.17 -30.22 -3.28
N GLY A 44 20.40 -30.09 -2.80
CA GLY A 44 20.79 -30.68 -1.52
C GLY A 44 20.25 -29.89 -0.32
N ARG A 45 20.12 -30.56 0.83
CA ARG A 45 19.74 -29.92 2.11
C ARG A 45 20.66 -28.77 2.52
N THR A 46 21.95 -28.85 2.20
CA THR A 46 22.90 -27.74 2.42
C THR A 46 22.52 -26.51 1.60
N SER A 47 22.03 -26.68 0.37
CA SER A 47 21.56 -25.57 -0.46
C SER A 47 20.27 -24.95 0.08
N PHE A 48 19.38 -25.76 0.67
CA PHE A 48 18.23 -25.24 1.42
C PHE A 48 18.70 -24.30 2.53
N PHE A 49 19.60 -24.75 3.40
CA PHE A 49 20.03 -23.94 4.55
C PHE A 49 20.86 -22.70 4.18
N ARG A 50 21.44 -22.68 2.98
CA ARG A 50 22.03 -21.46 2.40
C ARG A 50 20.97 -20.44 2.00
N ALA A 51 19.81 -20.90 1.54
CA ALA A 51 18.71 -20.04 1.10
C ALA A 51 17.80 -19.60 2.26
N PHE A 52 17.52 -20.50 3.22
CA PHE A 52 16.57 -20.29 4.30
C PHE A 52 17.11 -20.87 5.62
N ARG A 53 16.90 -20.19 6.75
CA ARG A 53 17.43 -20.68 8.04
C ARG A 53 16.53 -21.77 8.64
N SER A 54 15.26 -21.82 8.24
CA SER A 54 14.24 -22.71 8.79
C SER A 54 13.16 -23.04 7.74
N LYS A 55 12.25 -23.98 8.06
CA LYS A 55 11.11 -24.34 7.19
C LYS A 55 10.11 -23.18 7.11
N GLU A 56 9.96 -22.46 8.21
CA GLU A 56 9.17 -21.24 8.39
C GLU A 56 9.68 -20.11 7.48
N ASP A 57 11.00 -19.96 7.33
CA ASP A 57 11.58 -18.90 6.52
C ASP A 57 11.28 -19.05 5.02
N VAL A 58 10.97 -20.26 4.56
CA VAL A 58 10.54 -20.48 3.16
C VAL A 58 9.19 -19.79 2.87
N ILE A 59 8.39 -19.55 3.90
CA ILE A 59 7.06 -18.93 3.78
C ILE A 59 7.16 -17.40 3.85
N PHE A 60 8.16 -16.86 4.56
CA PHE A 60 8.39 -15.42 4.74
C PHE A 60 9.75 -14.89 4.24
N PRO A 61 10.28 -15.31 3.08
CA PRO A 61 11.70 -15.11 2.83
C PRO A 61 12.11 -13.68 2.42
N GLU A 62 11.18 -12.82 2.02
CA GLU A 62 11.45 -11.46 1.50
C GLU A 62 10.98 -10.32 2.42
N HIS A 63 10.45 -10.64 3.61
CA HIS A 63 9.90 -9.62 4.52
C HIS A 63 10.95 -8.64 5.04
N ALA A 64 12.18 -9.09 5.31
CA ALA A 64 13.27 -8.23 5.78
C ALA A 64 13.67 -7.20 4.71
N ASP A 65 13.96 -7.66 3.48
CA ASP A 65 14.33 -6.79 2.36
C ASP A 65 13.20 -5.80 2.03
N LEU A 66 11.94 -6.23 2.15
CA LEU A 66 10.80 -5.34 1.97
C LEU A 66 10.72 -4.27 3.07
N LEU A 67 10.94 -4.63 4.34
CA LEU A 67 10.99 -3.67 5.45
C LEU A 67 12.11 -2.64 5.25
N ASP A 68 13.29 -3.07 4.78
CA ASP A 68 14.40 -2.15 4.48
C ASP A 68 14.04 -1.17 3.36
N ARG A 69 13.40 -1.65 2.28
CA ARG A 69 12.92 -0.76 1.19
C ARG A 69 11.86 0.23 1.65
N ILE A 70 10.95 -0.20 2.52
CA ILE A 70 9.94 0.67 3.14
C ILE A 70 10.60 1.73 4.01
N GLY A 71 11.53 1.32 4.87
CA GLY A 71 12.30 2.23 5.72
C GLY A 71 13.06 3.26 4.89
N ALA A 72 13.73 2.82 3.83
CA ALA A 72 14.43 3.70 2.89
C ALA A 72 13.47 4.68 2.19
N ARG A 73 12.30 4.22 1.73
CA ARG A 73 11.31 5.11 1.12
C ARG A 73 10.78 6.14 2.11
N LEU A 74 10.47 5.72 3.33
CA LEU A 74 10.00 6.65 4.35
C LEU A 74 11.09 7.70 4.62
N ALA A 75 12.35 7.29 4.75
CA ALA A 75 13.47 8.21 5.00
C ALA A 75 13.68 9.30 3.92
N THR A 76 13.17 9.14 2.69
CA THR A 76 13.27 10.19 1.65
C THR A 76 12.29 11.35 1.88
N ALA A 77 11.26 11.19 2.70
CA ALA A 77 10.39 12.28 3.11
C ALA A 77 11.07 13.08 4.24
N THR A 78 11.73 14.18 3.87
CA THR A 78 12.57 14.98 4.79
C THR A 78 11.87 16.20 5.39
N ALA A 79 10.64 16.49 4.97
CA ALA A 79 9.86 17.64 5.45
C ALA A 79 8.52 17.19 6.05
N PRO A 80 8.13 17.69 7.24
CA PRO A 80 6.81 17.44 7.81
C PRO A 80 5.67 17.89 6.88
N GLY A 81 4.52 17.24 6.98
CA GLY A 81 3.31 17.62 6.25
C GLY A 81 3.00 16.75 5.03
N ALA A 82 2.62 17.35 3.90
CA ALA A 82 2.11 16.60 2.74
C ALA A 82 3.12 15.59 2.16
N ALA A 83 4.42 15.90 2.19
CA ALA A 83 5.47 15.01 1.69
C ALA A 83 5.60 13.70 2.50
N THR A 84 5.43 13.79 3.82
CA THR A 84 5.35 12.64 4.74
C THR A 84 4.21 11.70 4.38
N LEU A 85 3.01 12.24 4.16
CA LEU A 85 1.83 11.43 3.83
C LEU A 85 1.99 10.73 2.49
N ILE A 86 2.59 11.41 1.50
CA ILE A 86 2.97 10.79 0.21
C ILE A 86 3.94 9.63 0.44
N GLY A 87 4.96 9.81 1.29
CA GLY A 87 5.91 8.76 1.61
C GLY A 87 5.27 7.53 2.26
N VAL A 88 4.35 7.75 3.20
CA VAL A 88 3.57 6.67 3.84
C VAL A 88 2.68 5.95 2.84
N THR A 89 1.99 6.69 1.98
CA THR A 89 1.13 6.12 0.94
C THR A 89 1.92 5.28 -0.06
N GLU A 90 3.04 5.79 -0.57
CA GLU A 90 3.90 5.05 -1.48
C GLU A 90 4.54 3.81 -0.83
N ALA A 91 5.03 3.95 0.41
CA ALA A 91 5.54 2.84 1.18
C ALA A 91 4.50 1.73 1.36
N THR A 92 3.25 2.10 1.67
CA THR A 92 2.15 1.14 1.84
C THR A 92 1.71 0.51 0.53
N ARG A 93 1.75 1.26 -0.57
CA ARG A 93 1.53 0.72 -1.92
C ARG A 93 2.56 -0.34 -2.27
N MET A 94 3.85 -0.11 -1.98
CA MET A 94 4.91 -1.11 -2.18
C MET A 94 4.63 -2.42 -1.45
N VAL A 95 4.08 -2.37 -0.23
CA VAL A 95 3.67 -3.59 0.49
C VAL A 95 2.58 -4.32 -0.30
N LEU A 96 1.54 -3.62 -0.74
CA LEU A 96 0.44 -4.26 -1.47
C LEU A 96 0.93 -4.86 -2.78
N GLU A 97 1.68 -4.08 -3.56
CA GLU A 97 2.26 -4.51 -4.84
C GLU A 97 3.11 -5.77 -4.68
N HIS A 98 3.92 -5.86 -3.63
CA HIS A 98 4.69 -7.07 -3.34
C HIS A 98 3.78 -8.30 -3.14
N TYR A 99 2.68 -8.19 -2.40
CA TYR A 99 1.73 -9.29 -2.25
C TYR A 99 1.00 -9.62 -3.56
N LEU A 100 0.66 -8.61 -4.36
CA LEU A 100 0.01 -8.79 -5.66
C LEU A 100 0.95 -9.51 -6.65
N GLN A 101 2.24 -9.16 -6.64
CA GLN A 101 3.29 -9.81 -7.45
C GLN A 101 3.50 -11.27 -7.04
N ASP A 102 3.47 -11.56 -5.74
CA ASP A 102 3.54 -12.94 -5.22
C ASP A 102 2.29 -13.76 -5.58
N GLY A 103 1.14 -13.13 -5.85
CA GLY A 103 -0.05 -13.77 -6.40
C GLY A 103 -0.54 -14.98 -5.58
N ASP A 104 -0.56 -16.15 -6.20
CA ASP A 104 -1.02 -17.40 -5.57
C ASP A 104 -0.14 -17.83 -4.40
N VAL A 105 1.15 -17.48 -4.40
CA VAL A 105 2.05 -17.75 -3.27
C VAL A 105 1.60 -16.98 -2.03
N ALA A 106 1.23 -15.71 -2.19
CA ALA A 106 0.69 -14.92 -1.09
C ALA A 106 -0.63 -15.50 -0.58
N ARG A 107 -1.49 -16.02 -1.47
CA ARG A 107 -2.74 -16.71 -1.10
C ARG A 107 -2.48 -18.02 -0.36
N ALA A 108 -1.52 -18.83 -0.81
CA ALA A 108 -1.14 -20.07 -0.16
C ALA A 108 -0.57 -19.81 1.24
N ARG A 109 0.32 -18.82 1.37
CA ARG A 109 0.81 -18.32 2.67
C ARG A 109 -0.34 -17.92 3.59
N TYR A 110 -1.32 -17.16 3.08
CA TYR A 110 -2.48 -16.74 3.87
C TYR A 110 -3.35 -17.93 4.34
N ARG A 111 -3.47 -18.99 3.54
CA ARG A 111 -4.16 -20.22 3.97
C ARG A 111 -3.41 -20.89 5.12
N LEU A 112 -2.08 -21.03 5.00
CA LEU A 112 -1.23 -21.67 6.00
C LEU A 112 -1.24 -20.91 7.34
N THR A 113 -1.15 -19.58 7.34
CA THR A 113 -1.17 -18.79 8.60
C THR A 113 -2.52 -18.86 9.32
N ARG A 114 -3.60 -19.23 8.62
CA ARG A 114 -4.91 -19.45 9.24
C ARG A 114 -5.03 -20.81 9.91
N THR A 115 -4.29 -21.82 9.47
CA THR A 115 -4.40 -23.20 9.98
C THR A 115 -3.26 -23.60 10.90
N VAL A 116 -2.05 -23.05 10.70
CA VAL A 116 -0.84 -23.41 11.45
C VAL A 116 -0.51 -22.32 12.50
N PRO A 117 -0.58 -22.61 13.81
CA PRO A 117 -0.35 -21.62 14.87
C PRO A 117 1.02 -20.94 14.81
N ALA A 118 2.11 -21.71 14.63
CA ALA A 118 3.47 -21.15 14.58
C ALA A 118 3.66 -20.12 13.44
N LEU A 119 3.01 -20.36 12.29
CA LEU A 119 3.06 -19.42 11.16
C LEU A 119 2.18 -18.19 11.41
N ARG A 120 1.06 -18.35 12.12
CA ARG A 120 0.22 -17.24 12.56
C ARG A 120 0.99 -16.29 13.48
N ASP A 121 1.69 -16.84 14.46
CA ASP A 121 2.48 -16.06 15.42
C ASP A 121 3.61 -15.30 14.71
N ARG A 122 4.25 -15.94 13.72
CA ARG A 122 5.26 -15.29 12.88
C ARG A 122 4.68 -14.16 12.04
N GLU A 123 3.50 -14.34 11.44
CA GLU A 123 2.82 -13.27 10.67
C GLU A 123 2.42 -12.08 11.56
N LEU A 124 1.97 -12.34 12.79
CA LEU A 124 1.70 -11.28 13.78
C LEU A 124 2.98 -10.53 14.13
N ALA A 125 4.09 -11.24 14.35
CA ALA A 125 5.38 -10.62 14.60
C ALA A 125 5.85 -9.76 13.40
N SER A 126 5.66 -10.22 12.16
CA SER A 126 5.94 -9.44 10.95
C SER A 126 5.06 -8.18 10.86
N THR A 127 3.77 -8.29 11.15
CA THR A 127 2.84 -7.14 11.19
C THR A 127 3.31 -6.08 12.20
N LEU A 128 3.78 -6.51 13.38
CA LEU A 128 4.35 -5.61 14.38
C LEU A 128 5.64 -4.94 13.89
N GLN A 129 6.46 -5.61 13.08
CA GLN A 129 7.65 -4.98 12.48
C GLN A 129 7.29 -3.87 11.50
N TYR A 130 6.31 -4.10 10.61
CA TYR A 130 5.79 -3.03 9.75
C TYR A 130 5.29 -1.84 10.56
N HIS A 131 4.47 -2.10 11.58
CA HIS A 131 3.96 -1.05 12.46
C HIS A 131 5.08 -0.20 13.06
N ARG A 132 6.14 -0.83 13.56
CA ARG A 132 7.30 -0.12 14.13
C ARG A 132 7.98 0.77 13.08
N VAL A 133 8.22 0.26 11.89
CA VAL A 133 8.86 1.04 10.80
C VAL A 133 8.04 2.28 10.45
N TYR A 134 6.71 2.16 10.29
CA TYR A 134 5.85 3.32 10.02
C TYR A 134 5.85 4.31 11.19
N ARG A 135 5.69 3.83 12.41
CA ARG A 135 5.69 4.67 13.61
C ARG A 135 7.00 5.42 13.77
N ASP A 136 8.15 4.76 13.63
CA ASP A 136 9.46 5.37 13.85
C ASP A 136 9.74 6.47 12.80
N ALA A 137 9.32 6.24 11.55
CA ALA A 137 9.33 7.26 10.53
C ALA A 137 8.41 8.45 10.89
N LEU A 138 7.17 8.17 11.31
CA LEU A 138 6.20 9.20 11.70
C LEU A 138 6.63 10.05 12.91
N ARG A 139 7.31 9.44 13.89
CA ARG A 139 7.89 10.16 15.05
C ARG A 139 9.00 11.11 14.65
N THR A 140 9.85 10.69 13.72
CA THR A 140 10.94 11.54 13.20
C THR A 140 10.41 12.83 12.56
N TRP A 141 9.17 12.81 12.05
CA TRP A 141 8.57 13.95 11.34
C TRP A 141 7.70 14.86 12.21
N THR A 142 7.11 14.33 13.28
CA THR A 142 6.25 15.10 14.19
C THR A 142 7.06 15.84 15.27
N GLY A 143 8.34 15.47 15.44
CA GLY A 143 9.23 16.05 16.44
C GLY A 143 8.91 15.54 17.85
N GLU A 144 9.81 15.78 18.80
CA GLU A 144 9.63 15.39 20.21
C GLU A 144 8.67 16.34 20.95
N VAL A 145 7.49 16.59 20.39
CA VAL A 145 6.45 17.38 21.06
C VAL A 145 5.61 16.43 21.92
N PRO A 146 5.40 16.72 23.22
CA PRO A 146 4.55 15.89 24.08
C PRO A 146 3.15 15.71 23.49
N GLY A 147 2.74 14.45 23.26
CA GLY A 147 1.44 14.09 22.68
C GLY A 147 1.48 13.69 21.19
N GLU A 148 2.52 14.07 20.45
CA GLU A 148 2.72 13.67 19.05
C GLU A 148 3.09 12.18 18.92
N ASP A 149 3.72 11.60 19.95
CA ASP A 149 4.03 10.17 20.01
C ASP A 149 2.78 9.29 19.85
N LEU A 150 1.68 9.67 20.50
CA LEU A 150 0.41 8.95 20.39
C LEU A 150 -0.20 9.14 19.00
N ARG A 151 -0.08 10.34 18.42
CA ARG A 151 -0.58 10.62 17.07
C ARG A 151 0.16 9.79 16.01
N ALA A 152 1.48 9.70 16.11
CA ALA A 152 2.31 8.85 15.24
C ALA A 152 1.95 7.37 15.40
N GLU A 153 1.73 6.90 16.64
CA GLU A 153 1.28 5.53 16.92
C GLU A 153 -0.09 5.24 16.27
N LEU A 154 -1.06 6.14 16.46
CA LEU A 154 -2.41 5.99 15.92
C LEU A 154 -2.41 6.00 14.39
N LEU A 155 -1.65 6.91 13.77
CA LEU A 155 -1.55 6.97 12.31
C LEU A 155 -0.87 5.71 11.74
N ALA A 156 0.21 5.22 12.36
CA ALA A 156 0.85 3.96 11.96
C ALA A 156 -0.14 2.78 12.05
N ALA A 157 -0.88 2.69 13.15
CA ALA A 157 -1.90 1.66 13.36
C ALA A 157 -3.02 1.74 12.31
N ALA A 158 -3.49 2.96 12.00
CA ALA A 158 -4.53 3.19 11.01
C ALA A 158 -4.08 2.78 9.60
N VAL A 159 -2.87 3.15 9.20
CA VAL A 159 -2.28 2.79 7.89
C VAL A 159 -2.13 1.27 7.75
N VAL A 160 -1.55 0.61 8.76
CA VAL A 160 -1.39 -0.86 8.76
C VAL A 160 -2.76 -1.54 8.74
N THR A 161 -3.76 -0.99 9.42
CA THR A 161 -5.13 -1.52 9.44
C THR A 161 -5.80 -1.37 8.07
N ALA A 162 -5.72 -0.20 7.46
CA ALA A 162 -6.25 0.09 6.12
C ALA A 162 -5.64 -0.87 5.08
N HIS A 163 -4.32 -1.02 5.09
CA HIS A 163 -3.63 -1.98 4.24
C HIS A 163 -4.11 -3.41 4.46
N ASN A 164 -4.14 -3.89 5.71
CA ASN A 164 -4.55 -5.25 6.04
C ASN A 164 -6.01 -5.54 5.67
N HIS A 165 -6.89 -4.54 5.79
CA HIS A 165 -8.28 -4.66 5.37
C HIS A 165 -8.37 -5.00 3.87
N VAL A 166 -7.73 -4.19 3.03
CA VAL A 166 -7.72 -4.34 1.57
C VAL A 166 -6.99 -5.62 1.16
N LEU A 167 -5.79 -5.85 1.70
CA LEU A 167 -4.99 -7.04 1.41
C LEU A 167 -5.76 -8.33 1.72
N ARG A 168 -6.43 -8.42 2.87
CA ARG A 168 -7.19 -9.63 3.24
C ARG A 168 -8.40 -9.86 2.36
N ARG A 169 -9.04 -8.80 1.84
CA ARG A 169 -10.11 -8.92 0.83
C ARG A 169 -9.55 -9.55 -0.45
N TRP A 170 -8.42 -9.03 -0.93
CA TRP A 170 -7.75 -9.61 -2.09
C TRP A 170 -7.33 -11.06 -1.85
N LEU A 171 -6.67 -11.37 -0.72
CA LEU A 171 -6.20 -12.73 -0.37
C LEU A 171 -7.35 -13.76 -0.27
N ARG A 172 -8.54 -13.33 0.16
CA ARG A 172 -9.75 -14.17 0.16
C ARG A 172 -10.42 -14.31 -1.20
N GLY A 173 -9.96 -13.55 -2.20
CA GLY A 173 -10.53 -13.56 -3.55
C GLY A 173 -11.83 -12.77 -3.66
N THR A 174 -12.14 -11.88 -2.71
CA THR A 174 -13.36 -11.06 -2.77
C THR A 174 -13.23 -9.88 -3.71
N ILE A 175 -12.00 -9.49 -4.05
CA ILE A 175 -11.66 -8.43 -5.01
C ILE A 175 -10.44 -8.86 -5.84
N ASP A 176 -10.34 -8.33 -7.06
CA ASP A 176 -9.16 -8.51 -7.92
C ASP A 176 -8.02 -7.52 -7.57
N ALA A 177 -6.90 -7.63 -8.30
CA ALA A 177 -5.72 -6.81 -8.06
C ALA A 177 -5.96 -5.32 -8.36
N ALA A 178 -6.68 -5.01 -9.45
CA ALA A 178 -6.97 -3.63 -9.85
C ALA A 178 -7.84 -2.94 -8.79
N ARG A 179 -8.86 -3.63 -8.29
CA ARG A 179 -9.73 -3.16 -7.23
C ARG A 179 -8.99 -3.02 -5.90
N ALA A 180 -8.06 -3.93 -5.59
CA ALA A 180 -7.24 -3.81 -4.39
C ALA A 180 -6.38 -2.53 -4.39
N VAL A 181 -5.76 -2.18 -5.53
CA VAL A 181 -5.00 -0.92 -5.65
C VAL A 181 -5.91 0.30 -5.44
N ALA A 182 -7.06 0.34 -6.11
CA ALA A 182 -8.00 1.46 -5.97
C ALA A 182 -8.59 1.58 -4.55
N GLU A 183 -8.95 0.46 -3.90
CA GLU A 183 -9.47 0.46 -2.53
C GLU A 183 -8.37 0.84 -1.51
N LEU A 184 -7.10 0.57 -1.78
CA LEU A 184 -6.01 0.97 -0.89
C LEU A 184 -5.88 2.49 -0.82
N GLU A 185 -5.94 3.19 -1.95
CA GLU A 185 -5.85 4.65 -1.98
C GLU A 185 -6.94 5.28 -1.11
N VAL A 186 -8.19 4.86 -1.31
CA VAL A 186 -9.34 5.32 -0.51
C VAL A 186 -9.17 4.99 0.97
N ALA A 187 -8.70 3.78 1.30
CA ALA A 187 -8.52 3.37 2.69
C ALA A 187 -7.41 4.17 3.40
N LEU A 188 -6.35 4.54 2.69
CA LEU A 188 -5.27 5.37 3.22
C LEU A 188 -5.72 6.81 3.43
N ASP A 189 -6.46 7.38 2.48
CA ASP A 189 -7.04 8.72 2.64
C ASP A 189 -7.95 8.79 3.87
N GLN A 190 -8.78 7.76 4.10
CA GLN A 190 -9.61 7.64 5.30
C GLN A 190 -8.78 7.50 6.58
N ALA A 191 -7.74 6.66 6.58
CA ALA A 191 -6.86 6.48 7.72
C ALA A 191 -6.16 7.80 8.12
N VAL A 192 -5.69 8.55 7.13
CA VAL A 192 -5.06 9.86 7.33
C VAL A 192 -6.07 10.88 7.82
N ALA A 193 -7.23 10.99 7.18
CA ALA A 193 -8.27 11.94 7.58
C ALA A 193 -8.72 11.72 9.04
N GLN A 194 -8.98 10.47 9.44
CA GLN A 194 -9.38 10.14 10.81
C GLN A 194 -8.27 10.42 11.84
N SER A 195 -7.02 10.13 11.49
CA SER A 195 -5.88 10.32 12.40
C SER A 195 -5.50 11.80 12.55
N LEU A 196 -5.72 12.60 11.51
CA LEU A 196 -5.42 14.02 11.54
C LEU A 196 -6.55 14.89 12.10
N GLY A 197 -7.77 14.36 12.22
CA GLY A 197 -8.89 14.99 12.92
C GLY A 197 -10.18 15.25 12.14
N GLY A 198 -10.45 14.57 11.01
CA GLY A 198 -11.74 14.50 10.33
C GLY A 198 -12.40 15.83 9.98
N ASP A 199 -12.18 16.31 8.74
CA ASP A 199 -12.42 17.68 8.25
C ASP A 199 -11.73 18.76 9.11
N PRO A 200 -11.26 19.88 8.54
CA PRO A 200 -11.02 21.04 9.38
C PRO A 200 -12.39 21.42 9.95
N ALA A 201 -12.73 20.93 11.15
CA ALA A 201 -13.71 21.60 11.97
C ALA A 201 -13.30 23.07 11.94
N PRO A 202 -14.16 24.00 11.46
CA PRO A 202 -13.80 25.39 11.39
C PRO A 202 -13.27 25.74 12.77
N PRO A 203 -12.04 26.28 12.87
CA PRO A 203 -11.46 26.59 14.17
C PRO A 203 -12.53 27.36 14.94
N ALA A 204 -12.75 27.01 16.21
CA ALA A 204 -13.80 27.60 17.04
C ALA A 204 -13.63 29.13 17.23
N GLY A 205 -12.67 29.76 16.56
CA GLY A 205 -12.68 31.17 16.16
C GLY A 205 -12.22 31.30 14.71
N GLY A 206 -12.84 32.20 13.95
CA GLY A 206 -12.67 32.40 12.50
C GLY A 206 -11.23 32.37 12.00
N GLY A 207 -10.78 31.20 11.59
CA GLY A 207 -9.47 30.96 11.00
C GLY A 207 -9.60 30.46 9.58
N THR A 208 -8.64 30.85 8.74
CA THR A 208 -8.61 30.55 7.31
C THR A 208 -8.08 29.12 7.08
N ALA A 209 -8.87 28.28 6.41
CA ALA A 209 -8.40 27.00 5.90
C ALA A 209 -7.72 27.20 4.53
N ILE A 210 -6.52 26.66 4.34
CA ILE A 210 -5.81 26.67 3.05
C ILE A 210 -5.89 25.26 2.46
N VAL A 211 -6.62 25.12 1.35
CA VAL A 211 -6.73 23.87 0.57
C VAL A 211 -5.91 24.05 -0.71
N VAL A 212 -4.95 23.15 -0.96
CA VAL A 212 -4.11 23.18 -2.17
C VAL A 212 -4.72 22.26 -3.23
N LEU A 213 -5.18 22.86 -4.33
CA LEU A 213 -5.76 22.17 -5.48
C LEU A 213 -4.82 22.32 -6.68
N ARG A 214 -4.68 21.28 -7.52
CA ARG A 214 -3.99 21.38 -8.81
C ARG A 214 -5.00 21.51 -9.93
N THR A 215 -4.80 22.50 -10.80
CA THR A 215 -5.66 22.79 -11.95
C THR A 215 -4.77 23.15 -13.14
N PRO A 216 -5.13 22.76 -14.38
CA PRO A 216 -4.43 23.19 -15.58
C PRO A 216 -4.74 24.66 -15.95
N HIS A 217 -5.71 25.28 -15.27
CA HIS A 217 -6.11 26.67 -15.49
C HIS A 217 -5.27 27.65 -14.67
N ASP A 218 -5.07 28.85 -15.22
CA ASP A 218 -4.38 29.94 -14.52
C ASP A 218 -5.13 30.35 -13.24
N VAL A 219 -4.39 30.76 -12.21
CA VAL A 219 -4.94 31.11 -10.89
C VAL A 219 -5.97 32.24 -10.98
N ASP A 220 -5.76 33.21 -11.87
CA ASP A 220 -6.68 34.34 -12.04
C ASP A 220 -8.00 33.92 -12.68
N ALA A 221 -8.00 32.83 -13.47
CA ALA A 221 -9.20 32.25 -14.04
C ALA A 221 -10.04 31.47 -13.01
N VAL A 222 -9.38 30.89 -11.99
CA VAL A 222 -10.01 29.97 -11.03
C VAL A 222 -10.46 30.68 -9.75
N LEU A 223 -9.74 31.72 -9.33
CA LEU A 223 -10.05 32.49 -8.11
C LEU A 223 -11.48 33.04 -8.05
N PRO A 224 -12.07 33.61 -9.12
CA PRO A 224 -13.45 34.09 -9.09
C PRO A 224 -14.47 32.97 -8.89
N ALA A 225 -14.25 31.80 -9.50
CA ALA A 225 -15.12 30.63 -9.36
C ALA A 225 -15.06 30.06 -7.93
N LEU A 226 -13.85 29.94 -7.37
CA LEU A 226 -13.65 29.51 -5.99
C LEU A 226 -14.31 30.47 -4.98
N ARG A 227 -14.17 31.79 -5.17
CA ARG A 227 -14.82 32.79 -4.30
C ARG A 227 -16.35 32.66 -4.31
N ARG A 228 -16.95 32.43 -5.48
CA ARG A 228 -18.41 32.21 -5.61
C ARG A 228 -18.86 30.92 -4.93
N ALA A 229 -18.11 29.82 -5.15
CA ALA A 229 -18.40 28.54 -4.51
C ALA A 229 -18.31 28.63 -2.97
N LEU A 230 -17.29 29.32 -2.44
CA LEU A 230 -17.11 29.55 -1.00
C LEU A 230 -18.15 30.50 -0.39
N ALA A 231 -18.74 31.39 -1.19
CA ALA A 231 -19.83 32.27 -0.78
C ALA A 231 -21.22 31.59 -0.81
N GLY A 232 -21.30 30.33 -1.25
CA GLY A 232 -22.52 29.53 -1.23
C GLY A 232 -23.49 29.76 -2.40
N ASP A 233 -23.00 30.23 -3.55
CA ASP A 233 -23.83 30.51 -4.73
C ASP A 233 -23.56 29.52 -5.87
N PRO A 234 -24.38 28.45 -6.06
CA PRO A 234 -24.11 27.42 -7.04
C PRO A 234 -24.88 27.72 -8.34
N ALA A 235 -24.32 28.56 -9.21
CA ALA A 235 -24.72 28.59 -10.62
C ALA A 235 -23.64 29.19 -11.53
N GLY A 236 -23.22 28.42 -12.54
CA GLY A 236 -22.45 28.91 -13.68
C GLY A 236 -21.48 27.88 -14.24
N ASP A 237 -22.02 26.90 -14.96
CA ASP A 237 -21.30 25.96 -15.83
C ASP A 237 -20.42 26.72 -16.85
N PRO A 238 -19.12 26.45 -17.01
CA PRO A 238 -18.24 27.16 -17.93
C PRO A 238 -18.20 26.52 -19.33
N ALA A 239 -19.31 25.97 -19.83
CA ALA A 239 -19.35 25.37 -21.15
C ALA A 239 -20.73 25.54 -21.82
N GLY A 240 -20.81 26.45 -22.79
CA GLY A 240 -22.01 26.66 -23.58
C GLY A 240 -21.88 27.79 -24.61
N ASP A 241 -21.04 27.59 -25.61
CA ASP A 241 -21.25 28.13 -26.96
C ASP A 241 -20.96 26.93 -27.91
N PRO A 242 -21.64 26.72 -29.05
CA PRO A 242 -22.26 27.73 -29.92
C PRO A 242 -23.64 27.38 -30.51
N ALA A 243 -24.37 28.38 -31.00
CA ALA A 243 -25.18 28.26 -32.23
C ALA A 243 -25.64 29.62 -32.75
N GLU A 244 -25.41 29.79 -34.05
CA GLU A 244 -25.84 30.86 -34.93
C GLU A 244 -27.36 30.97 -35.07
N ASP A 245 -27.80 32.18 -35.43
CA ASP A 245 -29.00 32.62 -36.17
C ASP A 245 -29.58 33.84 -35.43
N GLY A 246 -29.72 35.03 -36.00
CA GLY A 246 -29.88 35.44 -37.38
C GLY A 246 -30.86 36.63 -37.35
N HIS A 247 -30.66 37.61 -38.24
CA HIS A 247 -31.60 38.72 -38.49
C HIS A 247 -31.70 39.80 -37.37
N GLY A 248 -31.55 41.10 -37.59
CA GLY A 248 -31.60 41.91 -38.80
C GLY A 248 -32.11 43.31 -38.39
N ASP A 249 -31.58 44.32 -39.09
CA ASP A 249 -32.20 45.65 -39.30
C ASP A 249 -32.20 46.68 -38.14
N ARG A 250 -31.51 47.81 -38.33
CA ARG A 250 -32.14 49.09 -38.78
C ARG A 250 -31.15 50.26 -38.92
N ARG A 251 -31.14 50.80 -40.14
CA ARG A 251 -31.24 52.23 -40.53
C ARG A 251 -30.40 53.27 -39.76
N HIS A 252 -29.45 53.91 -40.46
CA HIS A 252 -29.65 55.22 -41.09
C HIS A 252 -28.52 55.55 -42.05
#